data_AF-A0A8S3HDD9-F1
#
_entry.id   AF-A0A8S3HDD9-F1
#
_cell.length_a   1.000
_cell.length_b   1.000
_cell.length_c   1.000
_cell.angle_alpha   90.00
_cell.angle_beta   90.00
_cell.angle_gamma   90.00
#
_symmetry.space_group_name_H-M   'P 1'
#
loop_
_entity.id
_entity.type
_entity.pdbx_description
1 polymer ?
#
loop_
_entity_poly.entity_id
_entity_poly.type
_entity_poly.pdbx_seq_one_letter_code
_entity_poly.pdbx_strand_id
1 'polypeptide(L)'
;MVSDPVEKYKKLLEKDNKVDDKYVIIDKKWLEHWKRYAGIEKSDEEKPTEPGPIDFTKLADPTTANSSNEVQVRANAVEGNDYSFIPYELYQELVVTYKKEGQEIIRKVIPLGDYSTTIEVFLVPLRLRESRASYANSKQIYRSRRTKVEDLKKDICNEYRIPMSANYRLYASMDEKGFDWEPISEQANLTLDDVDLTKNAFITYESRNISTHSSSSSNKPYYDVGSKSYYTPGLCGLSNLGNTCFMNSALQCLSNVPPLTAYFLGQYEDHINRDNPLGMKGDVAKAYGELIHEMWSGKSSSCAPRSLKQSVARYAPQFSGFAQQ
;
A
#
# COMPACT_ATOMS: atom_id res chain seq x y z
N MET A 1 3.35 -38.55 -16.01
CA MET A 1 4.81 -38.37 -15.96
C MET A 1 5.07 -37.15 -15.11
N VAL A 2 5.75 -37.30 -13.97
CA VAL A 2 6.16 -36.15 -13.15
C VAL A 2 7.26 -35.44 -13.93
N SER A 3 7.05 -34.15 -14.22
CA SER A 3 8.06 -33.29 -14.87
C SER A 3 9.35 -33.33 -14.05
N ASP A 4 10.52 -33.37 -14.69
CA ASP A 4 11.79 -33.17 -13.99
C ASP A 4 11.80 -31.75 -13.38
N PRO A 5 11.91 -31.59 -12.04
CA PRO A 5 11.94 -30.28 -11.39
C PRO A 5 13.06 -29.38 -11.92
N VAL A 6 14.15 -29.95 -12.44
CA VAL A 6 15.27 -29.21 -13.04
C VAL A 6 14.86 -28.57 -14.36
N GLU A 7 14.26 -29.36 -15.25
CA GLU A 7 13.77 -28.87 -16.54
C GLU A 7 12.69 -27.81 -16.33
N LYS A 8 11.79 -28.04 -15.37
CA LYS A 8 10.76 -27.08 -14.97
C LYS A 8 11.36 -25.79 -14.43
N TYR A 9 12.36 -25.87 -13.56
CA TYR A 9 13.06 -24.68 -13.02
C TYR A 9 13.65 -23.84 -14.15
N LYS A 10 14.41 -24.45 -15.07
CA LYS A 10 15.00 -23.75 -16.22
C LYS A 10 13.94 -23.06 -17.07
N LYS A 11 12.87 -23.78 -17.42
CA LYS A 11 11.76 -23.22 -18.21
C LYS A 11 11.06 -22.05 -17.52
N LEU A 12 10.90 -22.11 -16.20
CA LEU A 12 10.22 -21.06 -15.45
C LEU A 12 11.09 -19.82 -15.21
N LEU A 13 12.42 -19.94 -15.25
CA LEU A 13 13.33 -18.78 -15.20
C LEU A 13 13.24 -17.90 -16.45
N GLU A 14 12.87 -18.48 -17.59
CA GLU A 14 12.74 -17.77 -18.87
C GLU A 14 11.34 -17.14 -19.05
N LYS A 15 10.39 -17.43 -18.14
CA LYS A 15 9.02 -16.93 -18.23
C LYS A 15 8.94 -15.50 -17.71
N ASP A 16 8.35 -14.61 -18.50
CA ASP A 16 8.01 -13.26 -18.05
C ASP A 16 6.97 -13.27 -16.92
N ASN A 17 7.21 -12.43 -15.90
CA ASN A 17 6.33 -12.25 -14.75
C ASN A 17 5.01 -11.58 -15.16
N LYS A 18 3.89 -12.29 -15.01
CA LYS A 18 2.54 -11.74 -15.22
C LYS A 18 1.91 -11.34 -13.90
N VAL A 19 1.03 -10.33 -13.93
CA VAL A 19 0.23 -9.95 -12.76
C VAL A 19 -0.50 -11.17 -12.21
N ASP A 20 -0.54 -11.28 -10.88
CA ASP A 20 -1.07 -12.42 -10.11
C ASP A 20 -0.26 -13.74 -10.18
N ASP A 21 0.84 -13.81 -10.95
CA ASP A 21 1.78 -14.93 -10.82
C ASP A 21 2.27 -15.01 -9.37
N LYS A 22 2.34 -16.24 -8.84
CA LYS A 22 2.69 -16.49 -7.44
C LYS A 22 4.14 -16.98 -7.32
N TYR A 23 4.82 -16.43 -6.32
CA TYR A 23 6.18 -16.80 -5.95
C TYR A 23 6.24 -17.15 -4.47
N VAL A 24 7.13 -18.07 -4.12
CA VAL A 24 7.47 -18.40 -2.74
C VAL A 24 8.81 -17.77 -2.41
N ILE A 25 8.86 -17.06 -1.29
CA ILE A 25 10.10 -16.52 -0.73
C ILE A 25 10.81 -17.65 0.02
N ILE A 26 12.01 -17.99 -0.43
CA ILE A 26 12.77 -19.15 0.07
C ILE A 26 14.16 -18.73 0.55
N ASP A 27 14.68 -19.43 1.56
CA ASP A 27 16.05 -19.22 2.04
C ASP A 27 17.03 -19.42 0.90
N LYS A 28 17.90 -18.42 0.69
CA LYS A 28 18.82 -18.42 -0.44
C LYS A 28 19.81 -19.57 -0.36
N LYS A 29 20.31 -19.90 0.84
CA LYS A 29 21.30 -20.97 1.03
C LYS A 29 20.70 -22.34 0.73
N TRP A 30 19.46 -22.56 1.18
CA TRP A 30 18.72 -23.78 0.84
C TRP A 30 18.56 -23.91 -0.68
N LEU A 31 18.15 -22.83 -1.36
CA LEU A 31 17.96 -22.85 -2.81
C LEU A 31 19.27 -23.14 -3.56
N GLU A 32 20.37 -22.50 -3.18
CA GLU A 32 21.68 -22.76 -3.78
C GLU A 32 22.16 -24.20 -3.55
N HIS A 33 21.96 -24.74 -2.34
CA HIS A 33 22.27 -26.15 -2.06
C HIS A 33 21.44 -27.06 -2.96
N TRP A 34 20.13 -26.84 -3.04
CA TRP A 34 19.25 -27.63 -3.91
C TRP A 34 19.71 -27.60 -5.38
N LYS A 35 20.11 -26.44 -5.90
CA LYS A 35 20.61 -26.33 -7.29
C LYS A 35 21.87 -27.15 -7.54
N ARG A 36 22.82 -27.18 -6.58
CA ARG A 36 24.03 -28.03 -6.66
C ARG A 36 23.65 -29.51 -6.60
N TYR A 37 22.78 -29.88 -5.66
CA TYR A 37 22.27 -31.25 -5.52
C TYR A 37 21.56 -31.76 -6.78
N ALA A 38 20.74 -30.90 -7.39
CA ALA A 38 19.98 -31.21 -8.60
C ALA A 38 20.82 -31.12 -9.89
N GLY A 39 22.11 -30.79 -9.82
CA GLY A 39 23.00 -30.69 -10.98
C GLY A 39 22.71 -29.50 -11.90
N ILE A 40 22.04 -28.47 -11.38
CA ILE A 40 21.74 -27.22 -12.10
C ILE A 40 22.99 -26.33 -12.15
N GLU A 41 23.66 -26.19 -11.00
CA GLU A 41 24.90 -25.44 -10.85
C GLU A 41 26.06 -26.43 -10.69
N LYS A 42 27.23 -26.10 -11.23
CA LYS A 42 28.44 -26.89 -11.05
C LYS A 42 28.85 -26.85 -9.57
N SER A 43 29.22 -28.00 -9.03
CA SER A 43 29.81 -28.12 -7.71
C SER A 43 31.21 -28.73 -7.86
N ASP A 44 32.18 -28.17 -7.15
CA ASP A 44 33.53 -28.74 -7.05
C ASP A 44 33.59 -29.89 -6.02
N GLU A 45 32.52 -30.09 -5.24
CA GLU A 45 32.41 -31.13 -4.22
C GLU A 45 31.97 -32.49 -4.80
N GLU A 46 32.43 -33.59 -4.19
CA GLU A 46 31.82 -34.91 -4.38
C GLU A 46 30.32 -34.84 -4.07
N LYS A 47 29.50 -35.41 -4.97
CA LYS A 47 28.03 -35.36 -5.03
C LYS A 47 27.35 -34.75 -3.78
N PRO A 48 26.81 -33.52 -3.85
CA PRO A 48 26.20 -32.84 -2.71
C PRO A 48 25.16 -33.70 -2.00
N THR A 49 25.05 -33.54 -0.69
CA THR A 49 24.00 -34.19 0.11
C THR A 49 22.63 -33.58 -0.19
N GLU A 50 21.58 -34.31 0.12
CA GLU A 50 20.20 -33.80 0.01
C GLU A 50 20.01 -32.55 0.89
N PRO A 51 19.38 -31.47 0.39
CA PRO A 51 19.28 -30.18 1.10
C PRO A 51 18.38 -30.20 2.35
N GLY A 52 17.61 -31.27 2.57
CA GLY A 52 16.65 -31.37 3.66
C GLY A 52 15.42 -30.46 3.48
N PRO A 53 14.60 -30.29 4.53
CA PRO A 53 13.35 -29.52 4.45
C PRO A 53 13.52 -28.05 4.06
N ILE A 54 12.52 -27.52 3.34
CA ILE A 54 12.43 -26.09 3.04
C ILE A 54 12.05 -25.35 4.33
N ASP A 55 13.02 -24.68 4.93
CA ASP A 55 12.87 -23.99 6.22
C ASP A 55 12.50 -22.50 6.04
N PHE A 56 11.25 -22.15 6.36
CA PHE A 56 10.75 -20.78 6.34
C PHE A 56 10.96 -20.02 7.65
N THR A 57 11.31 -20.72 8.74
CA THR A 57 11.31 -20.15 10.09
C THR A 57 12.34 -19.02 10.27
N LYS A 58 13.44 -19.07 9.50
CA LYS A 58 14.51 -18.07 9.50
C LYS A 58 14.15 -16.78 8.74
N LEU A 59 13.14 -16.84 7.88
CA LEU A 59 12.70 -15.70 7.07
C LEU A 59 11.42 -15.07 7.60
N ALA A 60 10.57 -15.85 8.27
CA ALA A 60 9.31 -15.36 8.81
C ALA A 60 9.52 -14.32 9.93
N ASP A 61 8.70 -13.27 9.93
CA ASP A 61 8.58 -12.36 11.05
C ASP A 61 7.93 -13.10 12.23
N PRO A 62 8.61 -13.20 13.40
CA PRO A 62 8.09 -13.93 14.56
C PRO A 62 6.71 -13.46 15.05
N THR A 63 6.37 -12.19 14.81
CA THR A 63 5.08 -11.61 15.21
C THR A 63 3.90 -12.10 14.36
N THR A 64 4.19 -12.60 13.15
CA THR A 64 3.18 -13.06 12.19
C THR A 64 3.22 -14.56 11.93
N ALA A 65 4.34 -15.22 12.26
CA ALA A 65 4.61 -16.63 11.96
C ALA A 65 3.58 -17.63 12.53
N ASN A 66 2.86 -17.25 13.59
CA ASN A 66 1.84 -18.09 14.23
C ASN A 66 0.42 -17.51 14.12
N SER A 67 0.24 -16.45 13.31
CA SER A 67 -1.07 -15.82 13.14
C SER A 67 -1.87 -16.50 12.03
N SER A 68 -3.20 -16.45 12.11
CA SER A 68 -4.06 -16.82 10.98
C SER A 68 -3.99 -15.83 9.79
N ASN A 69 -3.19 -14.76 9.92
CA ASN A 69 -2.98 -13.74 8.90
C ASN A 69 -1.78 -14.06 8.02
N GLU A 70 -1.58 -13.24 6.99
CA GLU A 70 -0.46 -13.34 6.05
C GLU A 70 0.90 -13.18 6.75
N VAL A 71 1.75 -14.21 6.66
CA VAL A 71 3.11 -14.19 7.21
C VAL A 71 3.96 -13.16 6.49
N GLN A 72 4.62 -12.29 7.26
CA GLN A 72 5.57 -11.31 6.75
C GLN A 72 6.99 -11.85 6.74
N VAL A 73 7.81 -11.31 5.85
CA VAL A 73 9.27 -11.50 5.90
C VAL A 73 9.80 -10.61 7.02
N ARG A 74 10.76 -11.10 7.81
CA ARG A 74 11.44 -10.29 8.84
C ARG A 74 12.04 -9.02 8.22
N ALA A 75 11.94 -7.90 8.94
CA ALA A 75 12.25 -6.58 8.43
C ALA A 75 13.70 -6.38 7.92
N ASN A 76 14.65 -7.17 8.42
CA ASN A 76 16.07 -7.08 8.07
C ASN A 76 16.53 -8.12 7.02
N ALA A 77 15.61 -8.85 6.39
CA ALA A 77 15.97 -9.78 5.32
C ALA A 77 16.18 -9.02 4.01
N VAL A 78 17.25 -9.37 3.29
CA VAL A 78 17.65 -8.72 2.04
C VAL A 78 17.53 -9.69 0.88
N GLU A 79 16.83 -9.27 -0.18
CA GLU A 79 16.72 -10.03 -1.42
C GLU A 79 18.10 -10.29 -2.02
N GLY A 80 18.34 -11.52 -2.48
CA GLY A 80 19.62 -11.91 -3.07
C GLY A 80 20.74 -12.12 -2.04
N ASN A 81 20.50 -11.89 -0.75
CA ASN A 81 21.42 -12.25 0.33
C ASN A 81 20.80 -13.29 1.27
N ASP A 82 19.64 -12.98 1.84
CA ASP A 82 18.94 -13.86 2.79
C ASP A 82 17.93 -14.76 2.09
N TYR A 83 17.21 -14.22 1.11
CA TYR A 83 16.17 -14.95 0.40
C TYR A 83 16.25 -14.76 -1.11
N SER A 84 15.58 -15.67 -1.81
CA SER A 84 15.32 -15.62 -3.24
C SER A 84 13.86 -15.99 -3.49
N PHE A 85 13.42 -15.91 -4.74
CA PHE A 85 12.10 -16.36 -5.15
C PHE A 85 12.18 -17.64 -5.95
N ILE A 86 11.19 -18.51 -5.77
CA ILE A 86 10.88 -19.57 -6.72
C ILE A 86 9.41 -19.48 -7.14
N PRO A 87 9.08 -19.75 -8.42
CA PRO A 87 7.69 -19.82 -8.86
C PRO A 87 6.90 -20.83 -8.03
N TYR A 88 5.65 -20.49 -7.72
CA TYR A 88 4.81 -21.33 -6.86
C TYR A 88 4.60 -22.73 -7.44
N GLU A 89 4.49 -22.87 -8.78
CA GLU A 89 4.30 -24.19 -9.38
C GLU A 89 5.53 -25.10 -9.21
N LEU A 90 6.73 -24.53 -9.13
CA LEU A 90 7.93 -25.30 -8.81
C LEU A 90 7.95 -25.68 -7.33
N TYR A 91 7.66 -24.73 -6.44
CA TYR A 91 7.59 -24.98 -5.00
C TYR A 91 6.66 -26.14 -4.66
N GLN A 92 5.49 -26.21 -5.31
CA GLN A 92 4.52 -27.29 -5.11
C GLN A 92 5.10 -28.69 -5.38
N GLU A 93 6.07 -28.83 -6.28
CA GLU A 93 6.75 -30.10 -6.52
C GLU A 93 7.87 -30.34 -5.51
N LEU A 94 8.67 -29.30 -5.22
CA LEU A 94 9.79 -29.40 -4.28
C LEU A 94 9.32 -29.77 -2.86
N VAL A 95 8.22 -29.17 -2.39
CA VAL A 95 7.72 -29.42 -1.03
C VAL A 95 7.21 -30.86 -0.83
N VAL A 96 6.74 -31.52 -1.90
CA VAL A 96 6.33 -32.94 -1.82
C VAL A 96 7.52 -33.83 -1.47
N THR A 97 8.67 -33.56 -2.09
CA THR A 97 9.91 -34.30 -1.90
C THR A 97 10.59 -33.90 -0.59
N TYR A 98 10.93 -32.63 -0.43
CA TYR A 98 11.80 -32.16 0.65
C TYR A 98 11.06 -31.86 1.95
N LYS A 99 9.72 -31.73 1.92
CA LYS A 99 8.90 -31.23 3.04
C LYS A 99 9.23 -29.76 3.36
N LYS A 100 8.57 -29.22 4.37
CA LYS A 100 8.74 -27.85 4.83
C LYS A 100 8.76 -27.75 6.35
N GLU A 101 9.39 -26.69 6.84
CA GLU A 101 9.33 -26.24 8.23
C GLU A 101 8.83 -24.80 8.27
N GLY A 102 7.88 -24.52 9.17
CA GLY A 102 7.21 -23.23 9.24
C GLY A 102 6.11 -23.03 8.18
N GLN A 103 5.54 -21.82 8.19
CA GLN A 103 4.49 -21.40 7.27
C GLN A 103 5.10 -20.73 6.03
N GLU A 104 4.56 -21.07 4.85
CA GLU A 104 5.03 -20.52 3.58
C GLU A 104 4.82 -19.01 3.49
N ILE A 105 5.80 -18.33 2.90
CA ILE A 105 5.70 -16.91 2.57
C ILE A 105 5.46 -16.78 1.07
N ILE A 106 4.17 -16.75 0.68
CA ILE A 106 3.74 -16.66 -0.71
C ILE A 106 3.47 -15.18 -1.05
N ARG A 107 3.97 -14.73 -2.20
CA ARG A 107 3.74 -13.39 -2.75
C ARG A 107 3.27 -13.43 -4.19
N LYS A 108 2.65 -12.33 -4.59
CA LYS A 108 2.14 -12.14 -5.95
C LYS A 108 2.94 -11.09 -6.68
N VAL A 109 2.99 -11.25 -7.99
CA VAL A 109 3.42 -10.22 -8.92
C VAL A 109 2.33 -9.15 -9.01
N ILE A 110 2.71 -7.89 -8.81
CA ILE A 110 1.86 -6.70 -8.94
C ILE A 110 2.41 -5.75 -10.01
N PRO A 111 1.57 -4.87 -10.59
CA PRO A 111 2.05 -3.82 -11.48
C PRO A 111 2.97 -2.83 -10.74
N LEU A 112 4.07 -2.46 -11.40
CA LEU A 112 4.98 -1.38 -11.02
C LEU A 112 4.97 -0.35 -12.17
N GLY A 113 4.11 0.66 -12.04
CA GLY A 113 3.80 1.55 -13.16
C GLY A 113 3.09 0.83 -14.32
N ASP A 114 3.11 1.45 -15.49
CA ASP A 114 2.30 0.99 -16.64
C ASP A 114 2.98 -0.14 -17.45
N TYR A 115 4.30 -0.32 -17.30
CA TYR A 115 5.10 -1.16 -18.20
C TYR A 115 5.89 -2.26 -17.50
N SER A 116 5.92 -2.29 -16.17
CA SER A 116 6.71 -3.25 -15.43
C SER A 116 5.90 -3.93 -14.33
N THR A 117 6.40 -5.07 -13.88
CA THR A 117 5.81 -5.83 -12.77
C THR A 117 6.88 -6.11 -11.73
N THR A 118 6.46 -6.32 -10.48
CA THR A 118 7.35 -6.66 -9.38
C THR A 118 6.67 -7.67 -8.46
N ILE A 119 7.44 -8.50 -7.77
CA ILE A 119 6.92 -9.33 -6.69
C ILE A 119 6.71 -8.44 -5.46
N GLU A 120 5.49 -8.40 -4.91
CA GLU A 120 5.20 -7.62 -3.71
C GLU A 120 5.72 -8.36 -2.47
N VAL A 121 6.94 -8.06 -2.02
CA VAL A 121 7.55 -8.77 -0.88
C VAL A 121 6.87 -8.44 0.46
N PHE A 122 6.61 -7.16 0.70
CA PHE A 122 6.05 -6.68 1.95
C PHE A 122 4.60 -6.24 1.74
N LEU A 123 3.71 -6.84 2.51
CA LEU A 123 2.30 -6.45 2.52
C LEU A 123 2.11 -5.23 3.42
N VAL A 124 1.09 -4.44 3.11
CA VAL A 124 0.71 -3.27 3.89
C VAL A 124 0.14 -3.73 5.22
N PRO A 125 0.72 -3.29 6.35
CA PRO A 125 0.17 -3.58 7.65
C PRO A 125 -0.96 -2.57 7.96
N LEU A 126 -2.11 -3.05 8.41
CA LEU A 126 -3.29 -2.25 8.77
C LEU A 126 -3.83 -2.65 10.14
N ARG A 127 -4.48 -1.72 10.84
CA ARG A 127 -5.10 -1.97 12.15
C ARG A 127 -6.59 -1.77 12.08
N LEU A 128 -7.34 -2.86 12.14
CA LEU A 128 -8.80 -2.81 12.17
C LEU A 128 -9.30 -2.47 13.58
N ARG A 129 -10.37 -1.67 13.68
CA ARG A 129 -11.07 -1.43 14.96
C ARG A 129 -12.53 -1.05 14.77
N GLU A 130 -13.30 -1.24 15.83
CA GLU A 130 -14.58 -0.57 16.00
C GLU A 130 -14.35 0.90 16.43
N SER A 131 -15.19 1.83 15.94
CA SER A 131 -15.07 3.27 16.22
C SER A 131 -14.99 3.63 17.70
N ARG A 132 -15.74 2.92 18.55
CA ARG A 132 -15.77 3.16 20.01
C ARG A 132 -14.77 2.32 20.79
N ALA A 133 -14.06 1.39 20.15
CA ALA A 133 -13.07 0.57 20.81
C ALA A 133 -11.77 1.36 21.05
N SER A 134 -11.10 1.03 22.17
CA SER A 134 -9.74 1.49 22.44
C SER A 134 -8.78 1.10 21.32
N TYR A 135 -7.82 1.96 21.00
CA TYR A 135 -6.76 1.69 20.02
C TYR A 135 -5.95 0.43 20.35
N ALA A 136 -5.78 0.12 21.64
CA ALA A 136 -5.11 -1.11 22.09
C ALA A 136 -5.86 -2.39 21.71
N ASN A 137 -7.16 -2.30 21.41
CA ASN A 137 -7.99 -3.43 20.96
C ASN A 137 -8.01 -3.58 19.43
N SER A 138 -7.19 -2.81 18.71
CA SER A 138 -7.09 -2.95 17.27
C SER A 138 -6.49 -4.29 16.87
N LYS A 139 -6.91 -4.79 15.69
CA LYS A 139 -6.48 -6.06 15.13
C LYS A 139 -5.58 -5.81 13.94
N GLN A 140 -4.34 -6.28 14.02
CA GLN A 140 -3.37 -6.15 12.95
C GLN A 140 -3.68 -7.15 11.83
N ILE A 141 -3.85 -6.64 10.61
CA ILE A 141 -3.93 -7.44 9.38
C ILE A 141 -2.84 -6.98 8.40
N TYR A 142 -2.61 -7.79 7.38
CA TYR A 142 -1.68 -7.49 6.29
C TYR A 142 -2.36 -7.72 4.95
N ARG A 143 -2.28 -6.75 4.04
CA ARG A 143 -2.95 -6.81 2.73
C ARG A 143 -2.04 -6.28 1.64
N SER A 144 -2.27 -6.74 0.41
CA SER A 144 -1.58 -6.18 -0.75
C SER A 144 -1.89 -4.68 -0.87
N ARG A 145 -0.94 -3.87 -1.32
CA ARG A 145 -1.22 -2.47 -1.66
C ARG A 145 -2.29 -2.34 -2.76
N ARG A 146 -2.48 -3.40 -3.54
CA ARG A 146 -3.51 -3.50 -4.58
C ARG A 146 -4.87 -3.99 -4.05
N THR A 147 -4.98 -4.31 -2.77
CA THR A 147 -6.27 -4.61 -2.13
C THR A 147 -7.20 -3.41 -2.26
N LYS A 148 -8.44 -3.64 -2.69
CA LYS A 148 -9.43 -2.58 -2.80
C LYS A 148 -10.05 -2.25 -1.46
N VAL A 149 -10.56 -1.03 -1.31
CA VAL A 149 -11.29 -0.62 -0.11
C VAL A 149 -12.55 -1.49 0.13
N GLU A 150 -13.21 -1.96 -0.93
CA GLU A 150 -14.33 -2.90 -0.80
C GLU A 150 -13.94 -4.26 -0.20
N ASP A 151 -12.69 -4.69 -0.33
CA ASP A 151 -12.23 -5.94 0.25
C ASP A 151 -11.91 -5.77 1.75
N LEU A 152 -11.51 -4.57 2.19
CA LEU A 152 -11.38 -4.25 3.61
C LEU A 152 -12.70 -4.39 4.37
N LYS A 153 -13.84 -4.15 3.69
CA LYS A 153 -15.17 -4.40 4.26
C LYS A 153 -15.35 -5.87 4.63
N LYS A 154 -14.92 -6.78 3.74
CA LYS A 154 -14.97 -8.23 3.99
C LYS A 154 -14.06 -8.60 5.16
N ASP A 155 -12.88 -8.01 5.24
CA ASP A 155 -11.94 -8.23 6.34
C ASP A 155 -12.55 -7.85 7.69
N ILE A 156 -13.17 -6.67 7.77
CA ILE A 156 -13.85 -6.21 9.00
C ILE A 156 -15.03 -7.11 9.35
N CYS A 157 -15.85 -7.47 8.36
CA CYS A 157 -16.96 -8.40 8.58
C CYS A 157 -16.50 -9.75 9.12
N ASN A 158 -15.41 -10.30 8.59
CA ASN A 158 -14.86 -11.56 9.06
C ASN A 158 -14.25 -11.43 10.47
N GLU A 159 -13.43 -10.41 10.69
CA GLU A 159 -12.70 -10.21 11.96
C GLU A 159 -13.66 -9.93 13.13
N TYR A 160 -14.65 -9.06 12.92
CA TYR A 160 -15.60 -8.63 13.95
C TYR A 160 -16.92 -9.40 13.91
N ARG A 161 -17.04 -10.41 13.02
CA ARG A 161 -18.25 -11.22 12.82
C ARG A 161 -19.50 -10.38 12.54
N ILE A 162 -19.33 -9.34 11.71
CA ILE A 162 -20.41 -8.43 11.31
C ILE A 162 -21.03 -8.93 10.00
N PRO A 163 -22.37 -8.98 9.87
CA PRO A 163 -23.02 -9.33 8.62
C PRO A 163 -22.60 -8.38 7.48
N MET A 164 -22.29 -8.91 6.29
CA MET A 164 -21.98 -8.09 5.10
C MET A 164 -23.13 -7.15 4.70
N SER A 165 -24.37 -7.48 5.08
CA SER A 165 -25.56 -6.65 4.86
C SER A 165 -25.72 -5.52 5.89
N ALA A 166 -24.91 -5.50 6.95
CA ALA A 166 -24.98 -4.45 7.96
C ALA A 166 -24.62 -3.09 7.33
N ASN A 167 -25.33 -2.05 7.72
CA ASN A 167 -25.04 -0.68 7.29
C ASN A 167 -23.92 -0.12 8.16
N TYR A 168 -22.68 -0.18 7.69
CA TYR A 168 -21.53 0.42 8.37
C TYR A 168 -20.73 1.32 7.43
N ARG A 169 -20.05 2.28 8.04
CA ARG A 169 -19.10 3.17 7.37
C ARG A 169 -17.69 2.83 7.80
N LEU A 170 -16.78 2.84 6.83
CA LEU A 170 -15.35 2.81 7.04
C LEU A 170 -14.75 4.21 6.99
N TYR A 171 -13.87 4.45 7.96
CA TYR A 171 -12.98 5.59 8.03
C TYR A 171 -11.54 5.09 8.14
N ALA A 172 -10.60 5.81 7.56
CA ALA A 172 -9.19 5.57 7.73
C ALA A 172 -8.49 6.76 8.39
N SER A 173 -7.40 6.48 9.10
CA SER A 173 -6.54 7.50 9.69
C SER A 173 -5.12 6.95 9.77
N MET A 174 -4.15 7.79 9.45
CA MET A 174 -2.72 7.46 9.56
C MET A 174 -2.16 7.86 10.94
N ASP A 175 -2.88 8.67 11.71
CA ASP A 175 -2.52 9.09 13.06
C ASP A 175 -3.28 8.27 14.13
N GLU A 176 -2.55 7.65 15.06
CA GLU A 176 -3.17 6.97 16.20
C GLU A 176 -4.02 7.92 17.06
N LYS A 177 -3.75 9.23 17.01
CA LYS A 177 -4.50 10.26 17.73
C LYS A 177 -5.78 10.69 17.00
N GLY A 178 -5.96 10.28 15.74
CA GLY A 178 -7.23 10.40 15.03
C GLY A 178 -7.58 11.82 14.57
N PHE A 179 -6.60 12.65 14.22
CA PHE A 179 -6.85 14.00 13.70
C PHE A 179 -7.21 14.05 12.21
N ASP A 180 -6.97 12.95 11.48
CA ASP A 180 -7.07 12.84 10.02
C ASP A 180 -8.06 11.76 9.56
N TRP A 181 -9.16 11.54 10.29
CA TRP A 181 -10.16 10.55 9.88
C TRP A 181 -10.82 10.93 8.55
N GLU A 182 -10.57 10.12 7.52
CA GLU A 182 -11.17 10.27 6.20
C GLU A 182 -12.19 9.15 5.93
N PRO A 183 -13.39 9.47 5.42
CA PRO A 183 -14.35 8.46 5.02
C PRO A 183 -13.89 7.76 3.74
N ILE A 184 -13.55 6.47 3.83
CA ILE A 184 -13.10 5.68 2.67
C ILE A 184 -14.23 4.85 2.06
N SER A 185 -15.41 4.81 2.69
CA SER A 185 -16.53 3.95 2.27
C SER A 185 -16.97 4.12 0.82
N GLU A 186 -16.84 5.34 0.30
CA GLU A 186 -17.26 5.75 -1.05
C GLU A 186 -16.17 5.47 -2.10
N GLN A 187 -14.96 5.13 -1.66
CA GLN A 187 -13.80 4.85 -2.51
C GLN A 187 -13.63 3.34 -2.77
N ALA A 188 -14.76 2.61 -2.85
CA ALA A 188 -14.80 1.14 -2.85
C ALA A 188 -13.89 0.48 -3.91
N ASN A 189 -13.78 1.10 -5.09
CA ASN A 189 -13.00 0.58 -6.22
C ASN A 189 -11.50 0.95 -6.18
N LEU A 190 -11.10 1.88 -5.31
CA LEU A 190 -9.72 2.31 -5.18
C LEU A 190 -8.92 1.31 -4.36
N THR A 191 -7.64 1.17 -4.67
CA THR A 191 -6.70 0.31 -3.94
C THR A 191 -6.11 1.04 -2.73
N LEU A 192 -5.51 0.30 -1.78
CA LEU A 192 -4.83 0.91 -0.63
C LEU A 192 -3.76 1.92 -1.04
N ASP A 193 -3.07 1.66 -2.15
CA ASP A 193 -2.07 2.56 -2.73
C ASP A 193 -2.70 3.86 -3.25
N ASP A 194 -3.87 3.77 -3.89
CA ASP A 194 -4.61 4.94 -4.42
C ASP A 194 -5.12 5.85 -3.30
N VAL A 195 -5.48 5.26 -2.15
CA VAL A 195 -5.98 5.98 -0.96
C VAL A 195 -4.89 6.27 0.09
N ASP A 196 -3.62 6.01 -0.26
CA ASP A 196 -2.42 6.26 0.57
C ASP A 196 -2.43 5.59 1.96
N LEU A 197 -3.04 4.40 2.05
CA LEU A 197 -3.03 3.60 3.27
C LEU A 197 -1.83 2.67 3.25
N THR A 198 -0.65 3.18 3.64
CA THR A 198 0.63 2.48 3.41
C THR A 198 1.44 2.17 4.68
N LYS A 199 1.05 2.63 5.88
CA LYS A 199 1.88 2.55 7.10
C LYS A 199 1.08 2.32 8.40
N ASN A 200 0.62 1.09 8.66
CA ASN A 200 -0.10 0.76 9.90
C ASN A 200 -1.36 1.62 10.13
N ALA A 201 -2.01 2.02 9.03
CA ALA A 201 -3.20 2.85 9.08
C ALA A 201 -4.30 2.17 9.91
N PHE A 202 -5.04 2.98 10.67
CA PHE A 202 -6.22 2.49 11.35
C PHE A 202 -7.41 2.49 10.41
N ILE A 203 -8.05 1.34 10.26
CA ILE A 203 -9.31 1.20 9.54
C ILE A 203 -10.41 0.98 10.57
N THR A 204 -11.29 1.96 10.66
CA THR A 204 -12.34 1.99 11.67
C THR A 204 -13.68 1.79 11.03
N TYR A 205 -14.48 0.85 11.55
CA TYR A 205 -15.89 0.76 11.18
C TYR A 205 -16.80 1.42 12.22
N GLU A 206 -17.87 2.02 11.74
CA GLU A 206 -18.96 2.57 12.53
C GLU A 206 -20.28 1.97 12.06
N SER A 207 -20.98 1.25 12.93
CA SER A 207 -22.34 0.76 12.68
C SER A 207 -23.32 1.92 12.66
N ARG A 208 -24.17 1.97 11.62
CA ARG A 208 -25.34 2.84 11.63
C ARG A 208 -26.49 2.09 12.26
N ASN A 209 -26.89 2.53 13.44
CA ASN A 209 -28.17 2.12 13.98
C ASN A 209 -29.27 2.65 13.05
N ILE A 210 -29.95 1.74 12.34
CA ILE A 210 -31.28 2.02 11.80
C ILE A 210 -32.23 1.92 12.99
N SER A 211 -32.38 2.98 13.76
CA SER A 211 -33.49 3.10 14.71
C SER A 211 -34.21 4.40 14.46
N THR A 212 -35.46 4.22 14.00
CA THR A 212 -36.64 5.01 14.36
C THR A 212 -36.41 6.04 15.47
N HIS A 213 -36.83 7.27 15.19
CA HIS A 213 -36.92 8.41 16.10
C HIS A 213 -36.92 8.02 17.58
N SER A 214 -35.78 8.25 18.23
CA SER A 214 -35.72 8.35 19.69
C SER A 214 -34.67 9.40 20.05
N SER A 215 -35.19 10.62 20.17
CA SER A 215 -34.56 11.73 20.85
C SER A 215 -34.04 11.29 22.22
N SER A 216 -32.72 11.27 22.38
CA SER A 216 -32.08 11.20 23.69
C SER A 216 -30.96 12.23 23.75
N SER A 217 -31.29 13.32 24.43
CA SER A 217 -30.42 14.43 24.77
C SER A 217 -29.20 13.93 25.51
N SER A 218 -28.02 14.14 24.92
CA SER A 218 -26.73 14.02 25.59
C SER A 218 -25.96 15.29 25.26
N ASN A 219 -25.75 16.12 26.28
CA ASN A 219 -25.07 17.41 26.21
C ASN A 219 -23.75 17.29 25.43
N LYS A 220 -23.75 17.79 24.20
CA LYS A 220 -22.53 18.22 23.52
C LYS A 220 -22.12 19.56 24.14
N PRO A 221 -20.82 19.82 24.40
CA PRO A 221 -20.39 21.19 24.64
C PRO A 221 -20.74 21.96 23.37
N TYR A 222 -21.49 23.04 23.56
CA TYR A 222 -21.95 23.95 22.52
C TYR A 222 -20.74 24.62 21.88
N TYR A 223 -20.19 24.01 20.82
CA TYR A 223 -19.55 24.80 19.77
C TYR A 223 -20.65 25.26 18.85
N ASP A 224 -20.91 26.56 18.95
CA ASP A 224 -21.82 27.36 18.17
C ASP A 224 -21.75 27.01 16.67
N VAL A 225 -22.79 26.38 16.15
CA VAL A 225 -23.03 26.26 14.70
C VAL A 225 -23.84 27.48 14.31
N GLY A 226 -23.13 28.54 13.92
CA GLY A 226 -23.73 29.83 13.60
C GLY A 226 -22.88 30.74 12.73
N SER A 227 -21.91 30.23 11.97
CA SER A 227 -21.20 31.00 10.94
C SER A 227 -20.60 30.06 9.90
N LYS A 228 -20.88 30.29 8.61
CA LYS A 228 -20.03 29.75 7.53
C LYS A 228 -18.68 30.44 7.67
N SER A 229 -17.78 29.88 8.47
CA SER A 229 -16.40 30.32 8.55
C SER A 229 -15.70 29.95 7.24
N TYR A 230 -15.76 30.84 6.25
CA TYR A 230 -14.83 30.77 5.14
C TYR A 230 -13.44 30.97 5.73
N TYR A 231 -12.57 29.97 5.57
CA TYR A 231 -11.17 30.11 5.91
C TYR A 231 -10.55 31.18 5.00
N THR A 232 -9.54 31.88 5.48
CA THR A 232 -8.86 32.89 4.66
C THR A 232 -8.22 32.19 3.46
N PRO A 233 -8.56 32.55 2.21
CA PRO A 233 -7.91 32.00 1.01
C PRO A 233 -6.38 32.09 1.12
N GLY A 234 -5.69 30.99 0.80
CA GLY A 234 -4.24 30.90 0.89
C GLY A 234 -3.72 30.54 2.28
N LEU A 235 -4.53 30.67 3.34
CA LEU A 235 -4.22 30.19 4.69
C LEU A 235 -4.71 28.73 4.85
N CYS A 236 -4.18 27.83 4.02
CA CYS A 236 -4.54 26.41 3.96
C CYS A 236 -3.29 25.55 4.17
N GLY A 237 -3.34 24.67 5.18
CA GLY A 237 -2.28 23.69 5.44
C GLY A 237 -2.19 22.59 4.38
N LEU A 238 -1.05 21.91 4.30
CA LEU A 238 -0.91 20.70 3.49
C LEU A 238 -0.77 19.47 4.39
N SER A 239 -1.62 18.48 4.18
CA SER A 239 -1.52 17.19 4.85
C SER A 239 -0.30 16.43 4.33
N ASN A 240 0.51 15.88 5.23
CA ASN A 240 1.67 15.07 4.84
C ASN A 240 1.21 13.70 4.32
N LEU A 241 1.54 13.41 3.07
CA LEU A 241 1.41 12.09 2.45
C LEU A 241 2.68 11.29 2.76
N GLY A 242 2.91 10.92 4.02
CA GLY A 242 4.17 10.30 4.49
C GLY A 242 5.32 11.29 4.75
N ASN A 243 6.55 11.01 4.29
CA ASN A 243 7.74 11.90 4.48
C ASN A 243 7.75 13.09 3.50
N THR A 244 6.59 13.52 3.03
CA THR A 244 6.45 14.58 2.02
C THR A 244 6.49 15.97 2.64
N CYS A 245 6.89 16.12 3.90
CA CYS A 245 7.03 17.44 4.53
C CYS A 245 7.98 18.37 3.75
N PHE A 246 8.98 17.81 3.06
CA PHE A 246 9.83 18.56 2.13
C PHE A 246 9.05 19.10 0.92
N MET A 247 8.27 18.23 0.26
CA MET A 247 7.38 18.62 -0.84
C MET A 247 6.35 19.65 -0.36
N ASN A 248 5.71 19.41 0.78
CA ASN A 248 4.72 20.33 1.35
C ASN A 248 5.35 21.69 1.68
N SER A 249 6.59 21.73 2.19
CA SER A 249 7.31 22.99 2.42
C SER A 249 7.56 23.74 1.11
N ALA A 250 8.02 23.03 0.07
CA ALA A 250 8.23 23.64 -1.25
C ALA A 250 6.91 24.15 -1.86
N LEU A 251 5.83 23.38 -1.77
CA LEU A 251 4.51 23.76 -2.29
C LEU A 251 3.91 24.95 -1.53
N GLN A 252 4.07 25.00 -0.21
CA GLN A 252 3.66 26.16 0.59
C GLN A 252 4.45 27.42 0.19
N CYS A 253 5.75 27.30 -0.07
CA CYS A 253 6.55 28.42 -0.58
C CYS A 253 6.04 28.89 -1.94
N LEU A 254 5.80 27.97 -2.89
CA LEU A 254 5.32 28.31 -4.24
C LEU A 254 3.90 28.93 -4.22
N SER A 255 3.00 28.40 -3.39
CA SER A 255 1.63 28.93 -3.21
C SER A 255 1.61 30.35 -2.63
N ASN A 256 2.69 30.76 -1.95
CA ASN A 256 2.87 32.10 -1.40
C ASN A 256 3.68 33.04 -2.31
N VAL A 257 3.86 32.71 -3.59
CA VAL A 257 4.43 33.62 -4.60
C VAL A 257 3.28 34.28 -5.37
N PRO A 258 2.89 35.55 -5.06
CA PRO A 258 1.64 36.11 -5.57
C PRO A 258 1.50 36.12 -7.11
N PRO A 259 2.54 36.43 -7.90
CA PRO A 259 2.43 36.35 -9.36
C PRO A 259 2.17 34.93 -9.88
N LEU A 260 2.79 33.93 -9.26
CA LEU A 260 2.63 32.53 -9.63
C LEU A 260 1.23 32.03 -9.26
N THR A 261 0.78 32.34 -8.04
CA THR A 261 -0.55 31.97 -7.56
C THR A 261 -1.65 32.62 -8.38
N ALA A 262 -1.54 33.92 -8.67
CA ALA A 262 -2.51 34.62 -9.52
C ALA A 262 -2.58 34.03 -10.94
N TYR A 263 -1.43 33.59 -11.47
CA TYR A 263 -1.37 32.90 -12.75
C TYR A 263 -2.13 31.57 -12.73
N PHE A 264 -1.88 30.72 -11.73
CA PHE A 264 -2.55 29.41 -11.58
C PHE A 264 -4.02 29.52 -11.17
N LEU A 265 -4.46 30.62 -10.56
CA LEU A 265 -5.88 30.89 -10.30
C LEU A 265 -6.64 31.43 -11.51
N GLY A 266 -5.93 31.81 -12.58
CA GLY A 266 -6.50 32.43 -13.76
C GLY A 266 -6.22 31.63 -15.03
N GLN A 267 -5.28 32.13 -15.84
CA GLN A 267 -5.12 31.79 -17.25
C GLN A 267 -4.11 30.67 -17.56
N TYR A 268 -3.65 29.93 -16.54
CA TYR A 268 -2.58 28.95 -16.74
C TYR A 268 -2.92 27.87 -17.79
N GLU A 269 -4.20 27.51 -17.93
CA GLU A 269 -4.66 26.47 -18.85
C GLU A 269 -4.42 26.82 -20.33
N ASP A 270 -4.57 28.10 -20.69
CA ASP A 270 -4.42 28.60 -22.07
C ASP A 270 -2.96 28.53 -22.55
N HIS A 271 -2.02 28.50 -21.61
CA HIS A 271 -0.59 28.48 -21.90
C HIS A 271 0.03 27.08 -21.78
N ILE A 272 -0.78 26.04 -21.53
CA ILE A 272 -0.28 24.67 -21.50
C ILE A 272 0.10 24.24 -22.92
N ASN A 273 1.39 24.00 -23.14
CA ASN A 273 1.86 23.35 -24.36
C ASN A 273 1.56 21.85 -24.31
N ARG A 274 0.49 21.43 -24.99
CA ARG A 274 0.04 20.03 -25.06
C ARG A 274 0.71 19.24 -26.19
N ASP A 275 1.26 19.94 -27.16
CA ASP A 275 1.73 19.36 -28.42
C ASP A 275 3.22 19.02 -28.40
N ASN A 276 3.95 19.42 -27.35
CA ASN A 276 5.36 19.08 -27.21
C ASN A 276 5.53 17.56 -26.99
N PRO A 277 6.17 16.83 -27.93
CA PRO A 277 6.36 15.38 -27.83
C PRO A 277 7.30 14.95 -26.70
N LEU A 278 8.14 15.87 -26.18
CA LEU A 278 8.99 15.65 -25.01
C LEU A 278 8.38 16.23 -23.71
N GLY A 279 7.18 16.82 -23.80
CA GLY A 279 6.48 17.42 -22.67
C GLY A 279 5.56 16.43 -21.93
N MET A 280 5.07 16.85 -20.77
CA MET A 280 4.18 16.03 -19.92
C MET A 280 2.69 16.33 -20.20
N LYS A 281 2.34 16.84 -21.39
CA LYS A 281 0.98 17.28 -21.79
C LYS A 281 0.29 18.26 -20.81
N GLY A 282 1.08 18.92 -19.96
CA GLY A 282 0.60 19.78 -18.88
C GLY A 282 0.07 19.07 -17.63
N ASP A 283 0.27 17.76 -17.49
CA ASP A 283 -0.26 16.95 -16.39
C ASP A 283 0.14 17.50 -15.01
N VAL A 284 1.43 17.77 -14.81
CA VAL A 284 1.94 18.36 -13.56
C VAL A 284 1.39 19.77 -13.33
N ALA A 285 1.28 20.58 -14.40
CA ALA A 285 0.77 21.95 -14.30
C ALA A 285 -0.71 21.98 -13.91
N LYS A 286 -1.52 21.07 -14.45
CA LYS A 286 -2.93 20.91 -14.07
C LYS A 286 -3.08 20.45 -12.64
N ALA A 287 -2.34 19.42 -12.23
CA ALA A 287 -2.40 18.92 -10.87
C ALA A 287 -1.95 19.98 -9.83
N TYR A 288 -1.00 20.85 -10.19
CA TYR A 288 -0.62 21.99 -9.37
C TYR A 288 -1.70 23.09 -9.36
N GLY A 289 -2.30 23.41 -10.51
CA GLY A 289 -3.40 24.37 -10.61
C GLY A 289 -4.61 23.96 -9.76
N GLU A 290 -5.03 22.69 -9.84
CA GLU A 290 -6.10 22.13 -9.00
C GLU A 290 -5.81 22.31 -7.50
N LEU A 291 -4.57 22.02 -7.08
CA LEU A 291 -4.14 22.20 -5.70
C LEU A 291 -4.19 23.68 -5.28
N ILE A 292 -3.75 24.60 -6.13
CA ILE A 292 -3.81 26.04 -5.85
C ILE A 292 -5.26 26.52 -5.72
N HIS A 293 -6.16 26.07 -6.60
CA HIS A 293 -7.59 26.37 -6.46
C HIS A 293 -8.18 25.84 -5.15
N GLU A 294 -7.78 24.66 -4.71
CA GLU A 294 -8.23 24.09 -3.43
C GLU A 294 -7.70 24.91 -2.23
N MET A 295 -6.39 25.19 -2.20
CA MET A 295 -5.73 25.98 -1.15
C MET A 295 -6.30 27.40 -1.02
N TRP A 296 -6.70 28.01 -2.13
CA TRP A 296 -7.22 29.38 -2.19
C TRP A 296 -8.76 29.44 -2.29
N SER A 297 -9.45 28.31 -2.13
CA SER A 297 -10.91 28.28 -2.14
C SER A 297 -11.57 28.87 -0.88
N GLY A 298 -10.83 28.92 0.24
CA GLY A 298 -11.37 29.28 1.56
C GLY A 298 -12.36 28.26 2.14
N LYS A 299 -12.48 27.06 1.53
CA LYS A 299 -13.44 26.02 1.93
C LYS A 299 -12.88 25.06 2.98
N SER A 300 -11.56 24.94 3.07
CA SER A 300 -10.87 23.99 3.95
C SER A 300 -9.68 24.67 4.64
N SER A 301 -9.35 24.24 5.86
CA SER A 301 -8.15 24.66 6.59
C SER A 301 -6.91 23.86 6.23
N SER A 302 -7.07 22.71 5.56
CA SER A 302 -6.00 21.90 4.99
C SER A 302 -6.47 21.14 3.74
N CYS A 303 -5.51 20.76 2.89
CA CYS A 303 -5.74 19.88 1.74
C CYS A 303 -4.54 18.96 1.52
N ALA A 304 -4.70 17.91 0.72
CA ALA A 304 -3.66 16.90 0.48
C ALA A 304 -3.23 16.93 -1.00
N PRO A 305 -1.93 17.11 -1.31
CA PRO A 305 -1.47 17.27 -2.70
C PRO A 305 -1.35 15.94 -3.45
N ARG A 306 -2.38 15.08 -3.39
CA ARG A 306 -2.36 13.70 -3.90
C ARG A 306 -2.17 13.64 -5.41
N SER A 307 -3.01 14.34 -6.17
CA SER A 307 -2.93 14.39 -7.64
C SER A 307 -1.58 14.91 -8.10
N LEU A 308 -1.06 15.94 -7.42
CA LEU A 308 0.25 16.50 -7.74
C LEU A 308 1.40 15.54 -7.42
N LYS A 309 1.37 14.87 -6.26
CA LYS A 309 2.35 13.85 -5.90
C LYS A 309 2.36 12.71 -6.90
N GLN A 310 1.18 12.22 -7.29
CA GLN A 310 1.04 11.16 -8.29
C GLN A 310 1.55 11.60 -9.66
N SER A 311 1.22 12.81 -10.10
CA SER A 311 1.68 13.36 -11.38
C SER A 311 3.21 13.53 -11.39
N VAL A 312 3.80 14.04 -10.32
CA VAL A 312 5.27 14.13 -10.19
C VAL A 312 5.91 12.74 -10.17
N ALA A 313 5.38 11.81 -9.37
CA ALA A 313 5.89 10.44 -9.26
C ALA A 313 5.83 9.68 -10.60
N ARG A 314 4.84 9.97 -11.44
CA ARG A 314 4.68 9.38 -12.78
C ARG A 314 5.85 9.72 -13.71
N TYR A 315 6.33 10.97 -13.69
CA TYR A 315 7.39 11.44 -14.61
C TYR A 315 8.77 11.52 -13.97
N ALA A 316 8.86 11.45 -12.64
CA ALA A 316 10.09 11.42 -11.89
C ALA A 316 10.03 10.26 -10.88
N PRO A 317 10.34 9.02 -11.33
CA PRO A 317 10.24 7.81 -10.52
C PRO A 317 11.05 7.84 -9.22
N GLN A 318 12.09 8.67 -9.12
CA GLN A 318 12.82 8.91 -7.88
C GLN A 318 11.93 9.47 -6.74
N PHE A 319 10.80 10.08 -7.08
CA PHE A 319 9.80 10.59 -6.13
C PHE A 319 8.57 9.66 -6.00
N SER A 320 8.64 8.43 -6.54
CA SER A 320 7.56 7.44 -6.43
C SER A 320 7.42 6.88 -5.00
N GLY A 321 8.55 6.68 -4.32
CA GLY A 321 8.61 6.23 -2.94
C GLY A 321 8.39 7.33 -1.90
N PHE A 322 8.47 6.96 -0.63
CA PHE A 322 8.36 7.87 0.53
C PHE A 322 9.69 8.00 1.30
N ALA A 323 10.81 7.59 0.71
CA ALA A 323 12.13 7.75 1.31
C ALA A 323 12.57 9.22 1.23
N GLN A 324 13.19 9.74 2.30
CA GLN A 324 13.92 11.00 2.22
C GLN A 324 15.20 10.77 1.40
N GLN A 325 15.43 11.63 0.41
CA GLN A 325 16.73 11.80 -0.24
C GLN A 325 17.42 13.02 0.37
#